data_AF-A0A940R8L6-F1
#
_entry.id   AF-A0A940R8L6-F1
#
_cell.length_a   1.000
_cell.length_b   1.000
_cell.length_c   1.000
_cell.angle_alpha   90.00
_cell.angle_beta   90.00
_cell.angle_gamma   90.00
#
_symmetry.space_group_name_H-M   'P 1'
#
loop_
_entity.id
_entity.type
_entity.pdbx_description
1 polymer ?
#
loop_
_entity_poly.entity_id
_entity_poly.type
_entity_poly.pdbx_seq_one_letter_code
_entity_poly.pdbx_strand_id
1 'polypeptide(L)'
;MTLDHSLDWNRESLRALRLRLGWSRSDMARRLKCSLTDIESWEEGQALFESQIKGELEMIYRQAEECSDEVRFTPACENECDKKALDQVDFSRVKADLE
;
A
#
# COMPACT_ATOMS: atom_id res chain seq x y z
N MET A 1 9.16 10.64 14.41
CA MET A 1 8.67 9.41 15.08
C MET A 1 7.80 8.71 14.05
N THR A 2 8.42 7.89 13.18
CA THR A 2 7.68 7.13 12.17
C THR A 2 6.87 6.09 12.93
N LEU A 3 5.55 6.27 12.96
CA LEU A 3 4.64 5.24 13.46
C LEU A 3 4.80 4.05 12.51
N ASP A 4 5.62 3.08 12.91
CA ASP A 4 5.57 1.71 12.40
C ASP A 4 4.23 1.11 12.86
N HIS A 5 3.15 1.59 12.26
CA HIS A 5 1.86 0.93 12.32
C HIS A 5 2.03 -0.33 11.48
N SER A 6 2.56 -1.40 12.08
CA SER A 6 2.23 -2.75 11.65
C SER A 6 0.72 -2.76 11.50
N LEU A 7 0.21 -2.72 10.26
CA LEU A 7 -1.21 -2.74 10.03
C LEU A 7 -1.77 -3.96 10.75
N ASP A 8 -2.80 -3.74 11.57
CA ASP A 8 -3.51 -4.86 12.14
C ASP A 8 -4.32 -5.52 11.02
N TRP A 9 -3.71 -6.53 10.41
CA TRP A 9 -4.31 -7.29 9.33
C TRP A 9 -5.49 -8.09 9.89
N ASN A 10 -6.68 -7.62 9.54
CA ASN A 10 -7.99 -8.18 9.87
C ASN A 10 -8.83 -8.28 8.57
N ARG A 11 -10.04 -8.85 8.64
CA ARG A 11 -10.90 -9.04 7.46
C ARG A 11 -11.22 -7.73 6.72
N GLU A 12 -11.32 -6.63 7.45
CA GLU A 12 -11.71 -5.33 6.92
C GLU A 12 -10.52 -4.67 6.21
N SER A 13 -9.33 -4.70 6.82
CA SER A 13 -8.12 -4.17 6.19
C SER A 13 -7.69 -4.98 4.96
N LEU A 14 -7.86 -6.31 4.95
CA LEU A 14 -7.69 -7.13 3.75
C LEU A 14 -8.61 -6.66 2.62
N ARG A 15 -9.92 -6.58 2.91
CA ARG A 15 -10.93 -6.18 1.92
C ARG A 15 -10.68 -4.77 1.42
N ALA A 16 -10.33 -3.85 2.31
CA ALA A 16 -10.02 -2.46 1.96
C ALA A 16 -8.83 -2.38 1.01
N LEU A 17 -7.72 -3.06 1.32
CA LEU A 17 -6.55 -3.11 0.43
C LEU A 17 -6.92 -3.68 -0.94
N ARG A 18 -7.66 -4.79 -0.99
CA ARG A 18 -8.08 -5.42 -2.24
C ARG A 18 -8.91 -4.47 -3.11
N LEU A 19 -9.90 -3.82 -2.52
CA LEU A 19 -10.77 -2.89 -3.24
C LEU A 19 -10.01 -1.63 -3.68
N ARG A 20 -9.10 -1.12 -2.85
CA ARG A 20 -8.23 0.03 -3.19
C ARG A 20 -7.40 -0.25 -4.43
N LEU A 21 -6.89 -1.48 -4.56
CA LEU A 21 -6.09 -1.91 -5.71
C LEU A 21 -6.94 -2.30 -6.93
N GLY A 22 -8.28 -2.24 -6.83
CA GLY A 22 -9.18 -2.66 -7.89
C GLY A 22 -9.16 -4.18 -8.15
N TRP A 23 -8.74 -4.97 -7.16
CA TRP A 23 -8.56 -6.41 -7.31
C TRP A 23 -9.85 -7.20 -7.00
N SER A 24 -10.12 -8.23 -7.79
CA SER A 24 -11.07 -9.28 -7.40
C SER A 24 -10.47 -10.17 -6.31
N ARG A 25 -11.29 -11.00 -5.65
CA ARG A 25 -10.79 -12.00 -4.69
C ARG A 25 -9.80 -12.96 -5.34
N SER A 26 -10.05 -13.36 -6.57
CA SER A 26 -9.14 -14.22 -7.35
C SER A 26 -7.82 -13.53 -7.69
N ASP A 27 -7.82 -12.22 -7.93
CA ASP A 27 -6.58 -11.44 -8.10
C ASP A 27 -5.74 -11.46 -6.82
N MET A 28 -6.38 -11.19 -5.67
CA MET A 28 -5.71 -11.21 -4.38
C MET A 28 -5.16 -12.60 -4.05
N ALA A 29 -5.92 -13.67 -4.31
CA ALA A 29 -5.47 -15.05 -4.11
C ALA A 29 -4.21 -15.35 -4.94
N ARG A 30 -4.18 -14.94 -6.21
CA ARG A 30 -3.01 -15.09 -7.08
C ARG A 30 -1.79 -14.33 -6.57
N ARG A 31 -1.99 -13.12 -6.03
CA ARG A 31 -0.92 -12.27 -5.49
C ARG A 31 -0.34 -12.83 -4.20
N LEU A 32 -1.20 -13.32 -3.31
CA LEU A 32 -0.81 -13.94 -2.03
C LEU A 32 -0.42 -15.42 -2.16
N LYS A 33 -0.54 -16.00 -3.37
CA LYS A 33 -0.27 -17.42 -3.66
C LYS A 33 -1.07 -18.38 -2.78
N CYS A 34 -2.32 -18.03 -2.48
CA CYS A 34 -3.26 -18.85 -1.74
C CYS A 34 -4.48 -19.22 -2.60
N SER A 35 -5.41 -20.00 -2.03
CA SER A 35 -6.64 -20.37 -2.73
C SER A 35 -7.67 -19.23 -2.67
N LEU A 36 -8.64 -19.26 -3.58
CA LEU A 36 -9.79 -18.35 -3.52
C LEU A 36 -10.57 -18.52 -2.21
N THR A 37 -10.73 -19.77 -1.76
CA THR A 37 -11.44 -20.12 -0.53
C THR A 37 -10.78 -19.51 0.70
N ASP A 38 -9.45 -19.39 0.72
CA ASP A 38 -8.74 -18.71 1.81
C ASP A 38 -9.13 -17.24 1.89
N ILE A 39 -9.13 -16.53 0.75
CA ILE A 39 -9.55 -15.12 0.68
C ILE A 39 -10.99 -14.95 1.16
N GLU A 40 -11.90 -15.82 0.72
CA GLU A 40 -13.30 -15.78 1.13
C GLU A 40 -13.45 -16.00 2.64
N SER A 41 -12.79 -17.02 3.18
CA SER A 41 -12.82 -17.35 4.61
C SER A 41 -12.26 -16.20 5.47
N TRP A 42 -11.19 -15.55 5.02
CA TRP A 42 -10.61 -14.40 5.72
C TRP A 42 -11.52 -13.17 5.66
N GLU A 43 -12.06 -12.81 4.48
CA GLU A 43 -12.96 -11.65 4.36
C GLU A 43 -14.28 -11.84 5.13
N GLU A 44 -14.73 -13.09 5.29
CA GLU A 44 -15.92 -13.44 6.06
C GLU A 44 -15.63 -13.55 7.57
N GLY A 45 -14.35 -13.55 7.96
CA GLY A 45 -13.92 -13.67 9.36
C GLY A 45 -14.05 -15.09 9.92
N GLN A 46 -14.08 -16.10 9.04
CA GLN A 46 -14.14 -17.51 9.41
C GLN A 46 -12.77 -18.09 9.77
N ALA A 47 -11.69 -17.43 9.33
CA ALA A 47 -10.31 -17.82 9.63
C ALA A 47 -9.42 -16.60 9.90
N LEU A 48 -8.32 -16.82 10.62
CA LEU A 48 -7.28 -15.83 10.85
C LEU A 48 -6.14 -15.98 9.83
N PHE A 49 -5.39 -14.90 9.62
CA PHE A 49 -4.20 -14.92 8.77
C PHE A 49 -3.04 -15.63 9.44
N GLU A 50 -2.34 -16.44 8.64
CA GLU A 50 -1.00 -16.89 8.98
C GLU A 50 0.00 -15.74 8.93
N SER A 51 1.07 -15.84 9.74
CA SER A 51 2.11 -14.80 9.83
C SER A 51 2.72 -14.45 8.46
N GLN A 52 2.94 -15.46 7.62
CA GLN A 52 3.47 -15.27 6.26
C GLN A 52 2.54 -14.39 5.41
N ILE A 53 1.23 -14.63 5.46
CA ILE A 53 0.24 -13.84 4.70
C ILE A 53 0.22 -12.39 5.18
N LYS A 54 0.35 -12.15 6.50
CA LYS A 54 0.46 -10.78 7.02
C LYS A 54 1.69 -10.06 6.47
N GLY A 55 2.83 -10.75 6.37
CA GLY A 55 4.04 -10.19 5.75
C GLY A 55 3.84 -9.84 4.27
N GLU A 56 3.17 -10.70 3.49
CA GLU A 56 2.86 -10.43 2.09
C GLU A 56 1.90 -9.25 1.91
N LEU A 57 0.86 -9.16 2.75
CA LEU A 57 -0.07 -8.03 2.77
C LEU A 57 0.63 -6.71 3.08
N GLU A 58 1.53 -6.73 4.06
CA GLU A 58 2.35 -5.59 4.44
C GLU A 58 3.22 -5.10 3.28
N MET A 59 3.88 -6.01 2.55
CA MET A 59 4.66 -5.65 1.36
C MET A 59 3.80 -5.03 0.26
N ILE A 60 2.63 -5.63 -0.04
CA ILE A 60 1.70 -5.10 -1.04
C ILE A 60 1.19 -3.71 -0.63
N TYR A 61 0.88 -3.53 0.66
CA TYR A 61 0.42 -2.25 1.19
C TYR A 61 1.48 -1.16 0.99
N ARG A 62 2.72 -1.41 1.43
CA ARG A 62 3.82 -0.44 1.29
C ARG A 62 4.07 -0.06 -0.15
N GLN A 63 4.08 -1.03 -1.07
CA GLN A 63 4.25 -0.75 -2.49
C GLN A 63 3.13 0.17 -3.02
N ALA A 64 1.90 -0.04 -2.56
CA ALA A 64 0.78 0.80 -2.94
C ALA A 64 0.88 2.22 -2.34
N GLU A 65 1.40 2.37 -1.11
CA GLU A 65 1.69 3.68 -0.53
C GLU A 65 2.78 4.41 -1.32
N GLU A 66 3.88 3.75 -1.63
CA GLU A 66 4.99 4.32 -2.42
C GLU A 66 4.50 4.80 -3.79
N CYS A 67 3.75 3.96 -4.52
CA CYS A 67 3.18 4.38 -5.80
C CYS A 67 2.19 5.54 -5.65
N SER A 68 1.39 5.55 -4.59
CA SER A 68 0.46 6.65 -4.31
C SER A 68 1.20 7.96 -4.03
N ASP A 69 2.29 7.90 -3.25
CA ASP A 69 3.14 9.04 -2.96
C ASP A 69 3.81 9.57 -4.23
N GLU A 70 4.40 8.69 -5.04
CA GLU A 70 5.03 9.08 -6.31
C GLU A 70 4.03 9.81 -7.21
N VAL A 71 2.85 9.25 -7.43
CA VAL A 71 1.80 9.88 -8.26
C VAL A 71 1.38 11.24 -7.69
N ARG A 72 1.27 11.35 -6.36
CA ARG A 72 0.81 12.57 -5.70
C ARG A 72 1.86 13.68 -5.71
N PHE A 73 3.12 13.35 -5.45
CA PHE A 73 4.16 14.33 -5.11
C PHE A 73 5.20 14.56 -6.20
N THR A 74 5.35 13.66 -7.18
CA THR A 74 6.29 13.86 -8.31
C THR A 74 6.03 15.17 -9.05
N PRO A 75 4.77 15.56 -9.38
CA PRO A 75 4.53 16.84 -10.06
C PRO A 75 4.97 18.05 -9.23
N ALA A 76 4.87 17.98 -7.90
CA ALA A 76 5.35 19.05 -7.02
C ALA A 76 6.88 19.12 -6.99
N CYS A 77 7.54 17.96 -6.99
CA CYS A 77 9.00 17.86 -7.07
C CYS A 77 9.52 18.46 -8.39
N GLU A 78 8.91 18.10 -9.52
CA GLU A 78 9.24 18.65 -10.85
C GLU A 78 9.09 20.17 -10.87
N ASN A 79 7.98 20.70 -10.35
CA ASN A 79 7.76 22.13 -10.24
C ASN A 79 8.82 22.83 -9.37
N GLU A 80 9.30 22.20 -8.30
CA GLU A 80 10.35 22.78 -7.47
C GLU A 80 11.71 22.77 -8.19
N CYS A 81 12.05 21.68 -8.86
CA CYS A 81 13.24 21.60 -9.72
C CYS A 81 13.25 22.75 -10.74
N ASP A 82 12.14 22.93 -11.46
CA ASP A 82 12.02 23.99 -12.47
C ASP A 82 12.13 25.39 -11.87
N LYS A 83 11.40 25.67 -10.78
CA LYS A 83 11.39 26.99 -10.12
C LYS A 83 12.75 27.39 -9.58
N LYS A 84 13.54 26.42 -9.10
CA LYS A 84 14.84 26.67 -8.46
C LYS A 84 16.02 26.33 -9.36
N ALA A 85 15.77 25.91 -10.60
CA ALA A 85 16.77 25.41 -11.55
C ALA A 85 17.67 24.33 -10.91
N LEU A 86 17.05 23.33 -10.27
CA LEU A 86 17.73 22.20 -9.64
C LEU A 86 17.56 20.94 -10.50
N ASP A 87 18.58 20.10 -10.52
CA ASP A 87 18.52 18.78 -11.19
C ASP A 87 17.74 17.74 -10.35
N GLN A 88 17.74 17.92 -9.02
CA GLN A 88 17.09 17.01 -8.08
C GLN A 88 16.61 17.76 -6.83
N VAL A 89 15.56 17.21 -6.21
CA VAL A 89 15.04 17.66 -4.91
C VAL A 89 14.89 16.48 -3.96
N ASP A 90 14.93 16.76 -2.67
CA ASP A 90 14.61 15.77 -1.65
C ASP A 90 13.09 15.52 -1.61
N PHE A 91 12.68 14.37 -2.13
CA PHE A 91 11.27 13.95 -2.18
C PHE A 91 10.60 13.98 -0.80
N SER A 92 11.30 13.56 0.26
CA SER A 92 10.74 13.49 1.61
C SER A 92 10.40 14.88 2.13
N ARG A 93 11.23 15.87 1.80
CA ARG A 93 10.98 17.27 2.14
C ARG A 93 9.77 17.82 1.39
N VAL A 94 9.69 17.59 0.07
CA VAL A 94 8.55 18.07 -0.74
C VAL A 94 7.23 17.46 -0.28
N LYS A 95 7.25 16.15 0.04
CA LYS A 95 6.11 15.46 0.64
C LYS A 95 5.68 16.12 1.96
N ALA A 96 6.62 16.34 2.88
CA ALA A 96 6.32 16.94 4.18
C ALA A 96 5.76 18.37 4.09
N ASP A 97 6.14 19.14 3.07
CA ASP A 97 5.62 20.49 2.84
C ASP A 97 4.16 20.51 2.33
N LEU A 98 3.62 19.36 1.89
CA LEU A 98 2.30 19.21 1.26
C LEU A 98 1.30 18.35 2.06
N GLU A 99 1.71 17.84 3.22
CA GLU A 99 0.87 17.08 4.18
C GLU A 99 0.34 17.97 5.31
#